data_AF-A0A936N241-F1
#
_entry.id   AF-A0A936N241-F1
#
_cell.length_a   1.000
_cell.length_b   1.000
_cell.length_c   1.000
_cell.angle_alpha   90.00
_cell.angle_beta   90.00
_cell.angle_gamma   90.00
#
_symmetry.space_group_name_H-M   'P 1'
#
loop_
_entity.id
_entity.type
_entity.pdbx_description
1 polymer ?
#
loop_
_entity_poly.entity_id
_entity_poly.type
_entity_poly.pdbx_seq_one_letter_code
_entity_poly.pdbx_strand_id
1 'polypeptide(L)'
;MTDLELIRALRTLRRTVQMLGTELRHGRIDHALIAEIEGLMERGIAADDRCVSLVHAVDSLRENTLTPRPELLSDTIRASEKLMDAIEELTGRLQ
;
A
#
# COMPACT_ATOMS: atom_id res chain seq x y z
N MET A 1 14.62 1.76 -10.72
CA MET A 1 15.19 2.40 -9.51
C MET A 1 16.41 1.60 -9.04
N THR A 2 17.39 2.22 -8.38
CA THR A 2 18.44 1.47 -7.67
C THR A 2 17.86 0.78 -6.43
N ASP A 3 18.55 -0.23 -5.90
CA ASP A 3 18.11 -0.97 -4.72
C ASP A 3 17.95 -0.06 -3.49
N LEU A 4 18.86 0.89 -3.32
CA LEU A 4 18.81 1.86 -2.23
C LEU A 4 17.59 2.81 -2.36
N GLU A 5 17.29 3.26 -3.57
CA GLU A 5 16.11 4.08 -3.85
C GLU A 5 14.83 3.28 -3.60
N LEU A 6 14.80 2.02 -4.03
CA LEU A 6 13.68 1.13 -3.82
C LEU A 6 13.43 0.85 -2.33
N ILE A 7 14.46 0.50 -1.56
CA ILE A 7 14.34 0.30 -0.11
C ILE A 7 13.81 1.56 0.58
N ARG A 8 14.25 2.76 0.18
CA ARG A 8 13.75 4.02 0.73
C ARG A 8 12.28 4.23 0.39
N ALA A 9 11.89 4.00 -0.86
CA ALA A 9 10.51 4.11 -1.31
C ALA A 9 9.60 3.11 -0.59
N LEU A 10 10.02 1.85 -0.45
CA LEU A 10 9.29 0.81 0.27
C LEU A 10 9.12 1.12 1.76
N ARG A 11 10.12 1.71 2.41
CA ARG A 11 9.99 2.15 3.81
C ARG A 11 8.96 3.26 3.99
N THR A 12 8.93 4.22 3.06
CA THR A 12 7.91 5.27 3.07
C THR A 12 6.52 4.67 2.83
N LEU A 13 6.38 3.83 1.81
CA LEU A 13 5.13 3.13 1.49
C LEU A 13 4.63 2.32 2.69
N ARG A 14 5.50 1.53 3.33
CA ARG A 14 5.18 0.76 4.55
C ARG A 14 4.58 1.64 5.63
N ARG A 15 5.20 2.79 5.91
CA ARG A 15 4.73 3.74 6.94
C ARG A 15 3.35 4.29 6.59
N THR A 16 3.13 4.69 5.34
CA THR A 16 1.85 5.25 4.88
C THR A 16 0.74 4.19 4.94
N VAL A 17 1.01 2.96 4.52
CA VAL A 17 0.06 1.83 4.63
C VAL A 17 -0.24 1.50 6.10
N GLN A 18 0.75 1.58 6.98
CA GLN A 18 0.55 1.35 8.42
C GLN A 18 -0.39 2.41 9.01
N MET A 19 -0.19 3.68 8.67
CA MET A 19 -1.08 4.76 9.10
C MET A 19 -2.51 4.55 8.60
N LEU A 20 -2.67 4.16 7.32
CA LEU A 20 -3.98 3.86 6.76
C LEU A 20 -4.64 2.69 7.50
N GLY A 21 -3.90 1.62 7.76
CA GLY A 21 -4.38 0.48 8.54
C GLY A 21 -4.80 0.86 9.98
N THR A 22 -4.18 1.87 10.60
CA THR A 22 -4.63 2.40 11.89
C THR A 22 -5.95 3.17 11.76
N GLU A 23 -6.10 4.01 10.74
CA GLU A 23 -7.33 4.76 10.49
C GLU A 23 -8.52 3.83 10.18
N LEU A 24 -8.30 2.81 9.35
CA LEU A 24 -9.32 1.81 9.00
C LEU A 24 -9.81 1.04 10.23
N ARG A 25 -8.92 0.68 11.16
CA ARG A 25 -9.30 0.02 12.42
C ARG A 25 -10.11 0.93 13.35
N HIS A 26 -10.00 2.25 13.19
CA HIS A 26 -10.87 3.23 13.85
C HIS A 26 -12.16 3.52 13.05
N GLY A 27 -12.44 2.78 11.98
CA GLY A 27 -13.62 2.96 11.13
C GLY A 27 -13.54 4.17 10.22
N ARG A 28 -12.34 4.71 9.97
CA ARG A 28 -12.12 5.90 9.13
C ARG A 28 -11.37 5.52 7.86
N ILE A 29 -11.84 6.04 6.72
CA ILE A 29 -11.14 5.94 5.44
C ILE A 29 -10.45 7.28 5.22
N ASP A 30 -9.12 7.30 5.31
CA ASP A 30 -8.31 8.49 5.05
C ASP A 30 -7.90 8.54 3.58
N HIS A 31 -8.64 9.33 2.80
CA HIS A 31 -8.37 9.51 1.37
C HIS A 31 -7.03 10.20 1.08
N ALA A 32 -6.47 10.98 2.02
CA ALA A 32 -5.17 11.59 1.84
C ALA A 32 -4.06 10.54 1.89
N LEU A 33 -4.17 9.56 2.80
CA LEU A 33 -3.24 8.43 2.88
C LEU A 33 -3.34 7.52 1.64
N ILE A 34 -4.54 7.30 1.11
CA ILE A 34 -4.74 6.55 -0.15
C ILE A 34 -4.04 7.27 -1.31
N ALA A 35 -4.27 8.59 -1.46
CA ALA A 35 -3.61 9.38 -2.49
C ALA A 35 -2.07 9.42 -2.33
N GLU A 36 -1.57 9.43 -1.10
CA GLU A 36 -0.13 9.34 -0.84
C GLU A 36 0.44 7.98 -1.26
N ILE A 37 -0.27 6.88 -1.00
CA ILE A 37 0.09 5.53 -1.47
C ILE A 37 0.16 5.51 -3.00
N GLU A 38 -0.87 6.02 -3.69
CA GLU A 38 -0.90 6.13 -5.15
C GLU A 38 0.28 6.96 -5.68
N GLY A 39 0.53 8.12 -5.07
CA GLY A 39 1.65 8.99 -5.45
C GLY A 39 3.03 8.34 -5.24
N LEU A 40 3.20 7.49 -4.22
CA LEU A 40 4.43 6.70 -4.04
C LEU A 40 4.57 5.62 -5.12
N MET A 41 3.47 5.00 -5.52
CA MET A 41 3.46 4.03 -6.62
C MET A 41 3.89 4.67 -7.93
N GLU A 42 3.34 5.83 -8.26
CA GLU A 42 3.65 6.59 -9.49
C GLU A 42 5.09 7.12 -9.52
N ARG A 43 5.72 7.34 -8.36
CA ARG A 43 7.11 7.82 -8.24
C ARG A 43 8.19 6.78 -8.53
N GLY A 44 7.80 5.64 -9.11
CA GLY A 44 8.72 4.66 -9.67
C GLY A 44 8.55 3.24 -9.15
N ILE A 45 7.78 3.03 -8.06
CA ILE A 45 7.50 1.67 -7.56
C ILE A 45 6.70 0.89 -8.60
N ALA A 46 5.65 1.50 -9.18
CA ALA A 46 4.83 0.85 -10.20
C ALA A 46 5.58 0.55 -11.51
N ALA A 47 6.68 1.27 -11.77
CA ALA A 47 7.50 1.10 -12.97
C ALA A 47 8.67 0.10 -12.77
N ASP A 48 8.86 -0.42 -11.56
CA ASP A 48 9.90 -1.39 -11.25
C ASP A 48 9.32 -2.81 -11.28
N ASP A 49 9.81 -3.66 -12.18
CA ASP A 49 9.28 -5.03 -12.40
C ASP A 49 9.29 -5.90 -11.13
N ARG A 50 10.17 -5.60 -10.17
CA ARG A 50 10.22 -6.31 -8.88
C ARG A 50 9.01 -6.01 -7.99
N CYS A 51 8.27 -4.95 -8.29
CA CYS A 51 7.17 -4.42 -7.49
C CYS A 51 5.78 -4.76 -8.07
N VAL A 52 5.68 -5.65 -9.06
CA VAL A 52 4.39 -6.01 -9.69
C VAL A 52 3.35 -6.50 -8.66
N SER A 53 3.77 -7.23 -7.63
CA SER A 53 2.88 -7.65 -6.53
C SER A 53 2.30 -6.48 -5.74
N LEU A 54 3.06 -5.38 -5.60
CA LEU A 54 2.59 -4.16 -4.93
C LEU A 54 1.54 -3.43 -5.75
N VAL A 55 1.67 -3.42 -7.08
CA VAL A 55 0.66 -2.84 -7.97
C VAL A 55 -0.69 -3.52 -7.77
N HIS A 56 -0.72 -4.86 -7.83
CA HIS A 56 -1.96 -5.61 -7.61
C HIS A 56 -2.55 -5.40 -6.21
N ALA A 57 -1.71 -5.31 -5.18
CA ALA A 57 -2.16 -5.06 -3.82
C ALA A 57 -2.76 -3.65 -3.64
N VAL A 58 -2.15 -2.63 -4.27
CA VAL A 58 -2.67 -1.25 -4.28
C VAL A 58 -3.97 -1.15 -5.07
N ASP A 59 -4.07 -1.80 -6.23
CA ASP A 59 -5.30 -1.82 -7.01
C ASP A 59 -6.47 -2.44 -6.22
N SER A 60 -6.22 -3.54 -5.50
CA SER A 60 -7.23 -4.14 -4.62
C SER A 60 -7.63 -3.21 -3.47
N LEU A 61 -6.68 -2.47 -2.91
CA LEU A 61 -6.97 -1.46 -1.89
C LEU A 61 -7.82 -0.30 -2.45
N ARG A 62 -7.53 0.16 -3.68
CA ARG A 62 -8.31 1.20 -4.37
C ARG A 62 -9.73 0.74 -4.65
N GLU A 63 -9.90 -0.47 -5.16
CA GLU A 63 -11.22 -1.03 -5.47
C GLU A 63 -12.12 -1.05 -4.23
N ASN A 64 -11.58 -1.48 -3.09
CA ASN A 64 -12.32 -1.52 -1.82
C ASN A 64 -12.69 -0.13 -1.26
N THR A 65 -11.99 0.93 -1.67
CA THR A 65 -12.21 2.30 -1.19
C THR A 65 -13.07 3.15 -2.12
N LEU A 66 -13.25 2.75 -3.39
CA LEU A 66 -14.10 3.44 -4.38
C LEU A 66 -15.60 3.25 -4.13
N THR A 67 -16.00 2.14 -3.53
CA THR A 67 -17.40 1.89 -3.12
C THR A 67 -17.48 1.80 -1.61
N PRO A 68 -17.63 2.92 -0.88
CA PRO A 68 -17.72 2.90 0.58
C PRO A 68 -19.05 2.26 1.00
N ARG A 69 -19.01 0.95 1.23
CA ARG A 69 -20.05 0.24 1.98
C ARG A 69 -19.48 -0.05 3.37
N PRO A 70 -20.22 0.17 4.47
CA PRO A 70 -19.75 -0.13 5.83
C PRO A 70 -19.23 -1.56 5.98
N GLU A 71 -19.78 -2.48 5.18
CA GLU A 71 -19.46 -3.90 5.12
C GLU A 71 -18.06 -4.19 4.53
N LEU A 72 -17.50 -3.25 3.75
CA LEU A 72 -16.22 -3.40 3.04
C LEU A 72 -15.02 -2.84 3.82
N LEU A 73 -15.23 -2.29 5.02
CA LEU A 73 -14.14 -1.86 5.90
C LEU A 73 -13.23 -3.04 6.28
N SER A 74 -13.82 -4.23 6.51
CA SER A 74 -13.03 -5.45 6.77
C SER A 74 -12.20 -5.88 5.56
N ASP A 75 -12.74 -5.74 4.35
CA ASP A 75 -11.99 -6.07 3.12
C ASP A 75 -10.89 -5.04 2.84
N THR A 76 -11.14 -3.77 3.15
CA THR A 76 -10.13 -2.71 3.06
C THR A 76 -8.99 -2.93 4.07
N ILE A 77 -9.31 -3.35 5.31
CA ILE A 77 -8.30 -3.73 6.32
C ILE A 77 -7.46 -4.92 5.81
N ARG A 78 -8.11 -5.96 5.28
CA ARG A 78 -7.42 -7.14 4.72
C ARG A 78 -6.53 -6.76 3.53
N ALA A 79 -6.99 -5.88 2.65
CA ALA A 79 -6.19 -5.39 1.54
C ALA A 79 -4.97 -4.59 2.03
N SER A 80 -5.14 -3.76 3.06
CA SER A 80 -4.03 -3.05 3.70
C SER A 80 -3.01 -3.98 4.36
N GLU A 81 -3.46 -5.08 4.98
CA GLU A 81 -2.59 -6.10 5.57
C GLU A 81 -1.81 -6.86 4.49
N LYS A 82 -2.47 -7.29 3.41
CA LYS A 82 -1.81 -7.92 2.26
C LYS A 82 -0.76 -7.02 1.60
N LEU A 83 -1.06 -5.73 1.47
CA LEU A 83 -0.10 -4.76 0.96
C LEU A 83 1.11 -4.64 1.90
N MET A 84 0.90 -4.68 3.22
CA MET A 84 1.99 -4.70 4.20
C MET A 84 2.89 -5.92 4.01
N ASP A 85 2.30 -7.11 3.93
CA ASP A 85 3.04 -8.37 3.77
C ASP A 85 3.89 -8.36 2.49
N ALA A 86 3.32 -7.88 1.38
CA ALA A 86 4.04 -7.78 0.11
C ALA A 86 5.22 -6.79 0.17
N ILE A 87 5.08 -5.67 0.90
CA ILE A 87 6.18 -4.72 1.13
C ILE A 87 7.29 -5.35 1.98
N GLU A 88 6.93 -6.09 3.03
CA GLU A 88 7.90 -6.74 3.91
C GLU A 88 8.65 -7.87 3.19
N GLU A 89 7.96 -8.68 2.39
CA GLU A 89 8.59 -9.70 1.54
C GLU A 89 9.61 -9.06 0.57
N LEU A 90 9.19 -8.02 -0.16
CA LEU A 90 10.06 -7.36 -1.12
C LEU A 90 11.25 -6.69 -0.45
N THR A 91 11.03 -6.05 0.71
CA THR A 91 12.11 -5.43 1.49
C THR A 91 13.11 -6.49 1.95
N GLY A 92 12.65 -7.65 2.43
CA GLY A 92 13.53 -8.73 2.88
C GLY A 92 14.38 -9.35 1.77
N ARG A 93 13.89 -9.30 0.51
CA ARG A 93 14.63 -9.78 -0.68
C ARG A 93 15.71 -8.83 -1.18
N LEU A 94 15.65 -7.56 -0.78
CA LEU A 94 16.61 -6.51 -1.17
C LEU A 94 17.72 -6.30 -0.13
N GLN A 95 17.69 -7.04 1.00
CA GLN A 95 18.68 -6.98 2.07
C GLN A 95 19.88 -7.89 1.83
#